data_AF-A0A195DXM4-F1
#
_entry.id   AF-A0A195DXM4-F1
#
_cell.length_a   1.000
_cell.length_b   1.000
_cell.length_c   1.000
_cell.angle_alpha   90.00
_cell.angle_beta   90.00
_cell.angle_gamma   90.00
#
_symmetry.space_group_name_H-M   'P 1'
#
loop_
_entity.id
_entity.type
_entity.pdbx_description
1 polymer ?
#
loop_
_entity_poly.entity_id
_entity_poly.type
_entity_poly.pdbx_seq_one_letter_code
_entity_poly.pdbx_strand_id
1 'polypeptide(L)'
;MSTKTVVRRTKSSNLEYRGDSRFPPGVYTIHLPSTCDHTLENRPIHLKRISAYEGKEVTQKIRDKSGTRKYLIPSKEPMVYPKIMTRKEYEDLKERSRVITKEERQTAVETTEKERERLAKESLARKEAIRVMDMKKDREKDPRTKEIEEEAKKRTMHILERAYNMRLEQEEEIQKCNRLILETKCRAIRDAQFITESRIWHNILVIAEKKLMGQELLEEEKRLNDMMEEERRWAIKEESRKEEEETAKRLRFAKILKEQIIENEEQRILQFERKQEESRLINLNNIAWQQDEIEKLRNKETENAKVRQELAEGNEQLKHFKAMEEEENRIIDLRIQNYHRIKEEREAKKAEEQRLERLKKEREKTRVAMRTVQAHELQAQIDEINAARVQEEVERDWRRKEKEEALKKLKAQRILQKEREEQINNKRIMQAIEIERERREFERIVRVQQTAFYREKKEFEQKQQQALIHRSEILKQVNEKERERIVERQKMFEEGLAIRAETAMRKKKLQDAMERKCQEMRENKVPDIYINEVKRMIETIQ
;
A
#
# COMPACT_ATOMS: atom_id res chain seq x y z
N MET A 1 -21.60 42.51 31.63
CA MET A 1 -22.01 43.52 32.63
C MET A 1 -21.66 44.91 32.12
N SER A 2 -22.56 45.53 31.33
CA SER A 2 -22.72 46.98 31.21
C SER A 2 -23.89 47.23 30.24
N THR A 3 -25.10 47.19 30.79
CA THR A 3 -26.36 47.41 30.08
C THR A 3 -26.52 48.91 29.82
N LYS A 4 -26.32 49.36 28.57
CA LYS A 4 -26.61 50.74 28.18
C LYS A 4 -28.10 50.88 27.83
N THR A 5 -28.73 51.72 28.64
CA THR A 5 -30.11 52.18 28.63
C THR A 5 -30.49 52.86 27.32
N VAL A 6 -31.52 52.33 26.65
CA VAL A 6 -32.19 52.98 25.50
C VAL A 6 -33.15 54.03 26.06
N VAL A 7 -32.75 55.29 26.03
CA VAL A 7 -33.63 56.43 26.35
C VAL A 7 -34.43 56.78 25.09
N ARG A 8 -35.67 56.29 25.04
CA ARG A 8 -36.71 56.81 24.12
C ARG A 8 -37.00 58.27 24.50
N ARG A 9 -36.50 59.22 23.70
CA ARG A 9 -36.97 60.61 23.76
C ARG A 9 -38.33 60.70 23.08
N THR A 10 -39.38 60.76 23.89
CA THR A 10 -40.66 61.36 23.53
C THR A 10 -40.46 62.88 23.46
N LYS A 11 -40.35 63.44 22.25
CA LYS A 11 -40.52 64.89 22.07
C LYS A 11 -41.97 65.16 21.68
N SER A 12 -42.65 65.74 22.66
CA SER A 12 -43.82 66.58 22.56
C SER A 12 -43.89 67.38 21.27
N SER A 13 -44.99 67.18 20.55
CA SER A 13 -45.49 68.08 19.51
C SER A 13 -45.88 69.42 20.15
N ASN A 14 -44.92 70.33 20.31
CA ASN A 14 -45.21 71.74 20.38
C ASN A 14 -45.43 72.22 18.94
N LEU A 15 -46.68 72.13 18.48
CA LEU A 15 -47.13 72.82 17.29
C LEU A 15 -47.18 74.31 17.64
N GLU A 16 -46.07 75.02 17.49
CA GLU A 16 -46.09 76.48 17.43
C GLU A 16 -46.92 76.87 16.21
N TYR A 17 -48.14 77.30 16.48
CA TYR A 17 -49.03 77.94 15.53
C TYR A 17 -48.40 79.27 15.13
N ARG A 18 -47.56 79.28 14.09
CA ARG A 18 -47.28 80.49 13.32
C ARG A 18 -48.53 80.79 12.50
N GLY A 19 -49.42 81.56 13.11
CA GLY A 19 -50.47 82.25 12.39
C GLY A 19 -49.84 83.33 11.53
N ASP A 20 -49.39 82.96 10.33
CA ASP A 20 -49.15 83.91 9.26
C ASP A 20 -50.44 84.69 9.01
N SER A 21 -50.37 86.00 9.20
CA SER A 21 -51.39 86.96 8.78
C SER A 21 -51.56 86.83 7.26
N ARG A 22 -52.60 86.12 6.81
CA ARG A 22 -52.93 85.91 5.39
C ARG A 22 -53.43 87.16 4.66
N PHE A 23 -53.03 88.36 5.08
CA PHE A 23 -53.32 89.58 4.34
C PHE A 23 -52.09 90.49 4.33
N PRO A 24 -51.69 91.00 3.15
CA PRO A 24 -50.58 91.94 3.03
C PRO A 24 -50.96 93.27 3.73
N PRO A 25 -49.99 93.95 4.40
CA PRO A 25 -50.22 95.27 4.96
C PRO A 25 -50.41 96.26 3.80
N GLY A 26 -51.62 96.82 3.66
CA GLY A 26 -51.90 97.83 2.63
C GLY A 26 -53.27 97.77 1.96
N VAL A 27 -54.17 96.85 2.34
CA VAL A 27 -55.56 96.84 1.85
C VAL A 27 -56.50 97.10 3.02
N TYR A 28 -57.26 98.20 2.93
CA TYR A 28 -58.21 98.73 3.90
C TYR A 28 -58.97 97.66 4.70
N THR A 29 -58.50 97.35 5.91
CA THR A 29 -59.33 96.79 6.99
C THR A 29 -59.61 97.93 7.95
N ILE A 30 -60.65 98.70 7.65
CA ILE A 30 -61.04 99.91 8.41
C ILE A 30 -61.48 99.55 9.84
N HIS A 31 -61.70 98.27 10.16
CA HIS A 31 -62.00 97.78 11.50
C HIS A 31 -61.84 96.24 11.60
N LEU A 32 -61.72 95.72 12.82
CA LEU A 32 -61.74 94.27 13.09
C LEU A 32 -63.18 93.72 12.92
N PRO A 33 -63.36 92.43 12.56
CA PRO A 33 -64.69 91.82 12.44
C PRO A 33 -65.58 91.93 13.69
N SER A 34 -64.97 92.06 14.88
CA SER A 34 -65.65 92.30 16.15
C SER A 34 -66.20 93.73 16.30
N THR A 35 -65.63 94.71 15.59
CA THR A 35 -65.96 96.14 15.64
C THR A 35 -66.64 96.65 14.36
N CYS A 36 -67.07 95.75 13.46
CA CYS A 36 -67.84 96.08 12.25
C CYS A 36 -69.34 96.14 12.52
N ASP A 37 -70.00 97.26 12.24
CA ASP A 37 -71.46 97.41 12.35
C ASP A 37 -72.18 97.41 10.98
N HIS A 38 -71.48 97.03 9.91
CA HIS A 38 -72.10 96.89 8.60
C HIS A 38 -72.98 95.64 8.52
N THR A 39 -74.21 95.84 8.06
CA THR A 39 -75.18 94.79 7.77
C THR A 39 -75.45 94.76 6.26
N LEU A 40 -75.54 93.56 5.68
CA LEU A 40 -76.04 93.32 4.33
C LEU A 40 -77.37 92.58 4.49
N GLU A 41 -78.44 93.10 3.88
CA GLU A 41 -79.80 92.56 4.00
C GLU A 41 -80.23 92.33 5.48
N ASN A 42 -79.97 93.33 6.33
CA ASN A 42 -80.30 93.34 7.76
C ASN A 42 -79.64 92.21 8.59
N ARG A 43 -78.58 91.56 8.08
CA ARG A 43 -77.74 90.62 8.84
C ARG A 43 -76.29 91.11 8.91
N PRO A 44 -75.60 90.95 10.04
CA PRO A 44 -74.20 91.34 10.16
C PRO A 44 -73.34 90.51 9.19
N ILE A 45 -72.47 91.19 8.45
CA ILE A 45 -71.59 90.58 7.45
C ILE A 45 -70.56 89.66 8.12
N HIS A 46 -70.20 89.98 9.37
CA HIS A 46 -69.25 89.23 10.17
C HIS A 46 -69.94 88.47 11.30
N LEU A 47 -69.49 87.23 11.49
CA LEU A 47 -69.95 86.37 12.57
C LEU A 47 -69.33 86.84 13.91
N LYS A 48 -70.06 87.67 14.67
CA LYS A 48 -69.64 88.16 16.00
C LYS A 48 -69.83 87.07 17.06
N ARG A 49 -69.01 86.01 17.08
CA ARG A 49 -68.95 85.04 18.19
C ARG A 49 -67.52 84.88 18.69
N ILE A 50 -67.35 84.86 20.01
CA ILE A 50 -66.04 84.87 20.67
C ILE A 50 -65.55 83.43 20.94
N SER A 51 -66.46 82.44 20.91
CA SER A 51 -66.14 81.04 21.11
C SER A 51 -66.98 80.10 20.22
N ALA A 52 -66.36 79.02 19.73
CA ALA A 52 -67.01 78.01 18.87
C ALA A 52 -68.17 77.25 19.55
N TYR A 53 -68.30 77.38 20.87
CA TYR A 53 -69.31 76.72 21.71
C TYR A 53 -70.51 77.64 22.07
N GLU A 54 -70.45 78.91 21.71
CA GLU A 54 -71.44 79.93 22.05
C GLU A 54 -72.73 79.70 21.23
N GLY A 55 -73.82 79.30 21.90
CA GLY A 55 -75.13 79.07 21.28
C GLY A 55 -75.34 77.71 20.59
N LYS A 56 -74.63 76.64 20.99
CA LYS A 56 -74.87 75.27 20.53
C LYS A 56 -74.95 74.32 21.74
N GLU A 57 -75.93 73.41 21.77
CA GLU A 57 -76.06 72.44 22.85
C GLU A 57 -74.90 71.44 22.84
N VAL A 58 -74.30 71.23 24.00
CA VAL A 58 -73.19 70.29 24.23
C VAL A 58 -73.66 69.23 25.23
N THR A 59 -74.16 68.10 24.74
CA THR A 59 -74.69 67.04 25.60
C THR A 59 -74.21 65.66 25.13
N GLN A 60 -73.04 65.24 25.62
CA GLN A 60 -72.70 63.91 26.16
C GLN A 60 -71.19 63.70 26.16
N LYS A 61 -70.67 63.28 27.32
CA LYS A 61 -69.27 62.94 27.58
C LYS A 61 -69.11 61.43 27.36
N ILE A 62 -68.57 61.00 26.22
CA ILE A 62 -68.21 59.59 26.03
C ILE A 62 -66.76 59.40 26.47
N ARG A 63 -66.51 58.39 27.32
CA ARG A 63 -65.24 58.13 27.99
C ARG A 63 -64.52 56.98 27.30
N ASP A 64 -63.59 57.29 26.39
CA ASP A 64 -62.64 56.29 25.87
C ASP A 64 -61.32 56.34 26.64
N LYS A 65 -60.48 55.31 26.47
CA LYS A 65 -59.25 55.01 27.25
C LYS A 65 -58.19 56.14 27.26
N SER A 66 -58.38 57.24 26.54
CA SER A 66 -57.48 58.40 26.46
C SER A 66 -58.11 59.73 26.93
N GLY A 67 -59.27 59.70 27.61
CA GLY A 67 -59.87 60.86 28.25
C GLY A 67 -61.10 61.44 27.53
N THR A 68 -61.92 62.18 28.27
CA THR A 68 -63.25 62.64 27.86
C THR A 68 -63.19 63.69 26.74
N ARG A 69 -63.69 63.35 25.53
CA ARG A 69 -63.83 64.30 24.42
C ARG A 69 -65.26 64.82 24.33
N LYS A 70 -65.44 66.13 24.16
CA LYS A 70 -66.74 66.77 23.90
C LYS A 70 -66.94 66.84 22.39
N TYR A 71 -67.97 66.17 21.87
CA TYR A 71 -68.37 66.34 20.47
C TYR A 71 -69.50 67.37 20.37
N LEU A 72 -69.38 68.26 19.38
CA LEU A 72 -70.44 69.18 18.97
C LEU A 72 -71.38 68.44 18.02
N ILE A 73 -72.68 68.44 18.30
CA ILE A 73 -73.67 68.00 17.30
C ILE A 73 -73.91 69.19 16.35
N PRO A 74 -73.71 69.04 15.03
CA PRO A 74 -74.06 70.11 14.09
C PRO A 74 -75.57 70.41 14.16
N SER A 75 -75.93 71.68 14.34
CA SER A 75 -77.32 72.13 14.31
C SER A 75 -77.96 71.81 12.96
N LYS A 76 -79.23 71.40 12.97
CA LYS A 76 -80.04 71.07 11.77
C LYS A 76 -80.46 72.31 10.96
N GLU A 77 -80.25 73.51 11.48
CA GLU A 77 -80.49 74.75 10.75
C GLU A 77 -79.21 75.21 10.03
N PRO A 78 -79.25 75.40 8.70
CA PRO A 78 -78.09 75.86 7.95
C PRO A 78 -77.84 77.33 8.30
N MET A 79 -76.80 77.58 9.09
CA MET A 79 -76.27 78.91 9.38
C MET A 79 -75.55 79.44 8.13
N VAL A 80 -76.34 79.78 7.10
CA VAL A 80 -75.85 80.37 5.85
C VAL A 80 -75.68 81.87 6.07
N TYR A 81 -74.42 82.29 6.16
CA TYR A 81 -74.06 83.70 6.12
C TYR A 81 -73.65 84.04 4.69
N PRO A 82 -74.12 85.16 4.13
CA PRO A 82 -73.68 85.61 2.82
C PRO A 82 -72.17 85.91 2.88
N LYS A 83 -71.38 85.07 2.22
CA LYS A 83 -69.94 85.29 2.02
C LYS A 83 -69.75 85.86 0.63
N ILE A 84 -69.24 87.09 0.54
CA ILE A 84 -68.82 87.66 -0.73
C ILE A 84 -67.60 86.87 -1.18
N MET A 85 -67.77 86.09 -2.25
CA MET A 85 -66.75 85.21 -2.78
C MET A 85 -66.16 85.82 -4.05
N THR A 86 -64.84 85.74 -4.18
CA THR A 86 -64.16 86.16 -5.41
C THR A 86 -64.33 85.11 -6.50
N ARG A 87 -64.33 85.53 -7.78
CA ARG A 87 -64.52 84.61 -8.93
C ARG A 87 -63.54 83.43 -8.92
N LYS A 88 -62.31 83.64 -8.44
CA LYS A 88 -61.30 82.60 -8.25
C LYS A 88 -61.74 81.53 -7.25
N GLU A 89 -62.27 81.92 -6.09
CA GLU A 89 -62.75 80.96 -5.09
C GLU A 89 -63.93 80.12 -5.61
N TYR A 90 -64.78 80.68 -6.48
CA TYR A 90 -65.88 79.95 -7.09
C TYR A 90 -65.39 78.90 -8.10
N GLU A 91 -64.44 79.26 -8.95
CA GLU A 91 -63.84 78.33 -9.93
C GLU A 91 -63.09 77.19 -9.23
N ASP A 92 -62.34 77.49 -8.15
CA ASP A 92 -61.66 76.50 -7.30
C ASP A 92 -62.64 75.47 -6.69
N LEU A 93 -63.82 75.93 -6.24
CA LEU A 93 -64.87 75.06 -5.68
C LEU A 93 -65.50 74.17 -6.76
N LYS A 94 -65.70 74.72 -7.96
CA LYS A 94 -66.23 73.96 -9.10
C LYS A 94 -65.27 72.84 -9.50
N GLU A 95 -63.98 73.12 -9.57
CA GLU A 95 -62.96 72.14 -9.95
C GLU A 95 -62.83 70.99 -8.93
N ARG A 96 -62.97 71.28 -7.63
CA ARG A 96 -62.94 70.26 -6.56
C ARG A 96 -64.15 69.33 -6.54
N SER A 97 -65.27 69.72 -7.15
CA SER A 97 -66.49 68.89 -7.22
C SER A 97 -66.46 67.83 -8.32
N ARG A 98 -65.45 67.88 -9.21
CA ARG A 98 -65.29 66.92 -10.31
C ARG A 98 -64.90 65.53 -9.78
N VAL A 99 -65.74 64.52 -10.05
CA VAL A 99 -65.49 63.12 -9.68
C VAL A 99 -64.47 62.50 -10.65
N ILE A 100 -63.26 62.22 -10.14
CA ILE A 100 -62.13 61.68 -10.93
C ILE A 100 -62.38 60.22 -11.31
N THR A 101 -62.20 59.86 -12.59
CA THR A 101 -62.42 58.49 -13.11
C THR A 101 -61.27 57.54 -12.72
N LYS A 102 -61.47 56.21 -12.80
CA LYS A 102 -60.44 55.23 -12.39
C LYS A 102 -59.13 55.37 -13.16
N GLU A 103 -59.19 55.72 -14.45
CA GLU A 103 -58.02 55.92 -15.30
C GLU A 103 -57.27 57.22 -14.95
N GLU A 104 -57.97 58.32 -14.70
CA GLU A 104 -57.37 59.56 -14.19
C GLU A 104 -56.73 59.36 -12.80
N ARG A 105 -57.28 58.44 -11.99
CA ARG A 105 -56.68 58.06 -10.71
C ARG A 105 -55.39 57.25 -10.89
N GLN A 106 -55.31 56.38 -11.89
CA GLN A 106 -54.10 55.61 -12.18
C GLN A 106 -53.00 56.50 -12.78
N THR A 107 -53.33 57.41 -13.70
CA THR A 107 -52.36 58.37 -14.22
C THR A 107 -51.91 59.37 -13.14
N ALA A 108 -52.79 59.76 -12.21
CA ALA A 108 -52.40 60.53 -11.03
C ALA A 108 -51.47 59.72 -10.10
N VAL A 109 -51.73 58.43 -9.88
CA VAL A 109 -50.84 57.57 -9.10
C VAL A 109 -49.49 57.42 -9.80
N GLU A 110 -49.45 57.12 -11.09
CA GLU A 110 -48.20 57.00 -11.86
C GLU A 110 -47.41 58.31 -11.90
N THR A 111 -48.07 59.46 -12.05
CA THR A 111 -47.38 60.76 -11.99
C THR A 111 -46.86 61.05 -10.58
N THR A 112 -47.60 60.69 -9.53
CA THR A 112 -47.11 60.81 -8.15
C THR A 112 -45.99 59.82 -7.83
N GLU A 113 -45.99 58.62 -8.42
CA GLU A 113 -44.94 57.63 -8.28
C GLU A 113 -43.68 58.05 -9.03
N LYS A 114 -43.81 58.56 -10.26
CA LYS A 114 -42.70 59.15 -11.02
C LYS A 114 -42.10 60.36 -10.29
N GLU A 115 -42.94 61.19 -9.68
CA GLU A 115 -42.49 62.33 -8.87
C GLU A 115 -41.78 61.86 -7.57
N ARG A 116 -42.30 60.82 -6.90
CA ARG A 116 -41.64 60.19 -5.75
C ARG A 116 -40.30 59.57 -6.14
N GLU A 117 -40.23 58.92 -7.29
CA GLU A 117 -38.99 58.33 -7.80
C GLU A 117 -37.97 59.41 -8.16
N ARG A 118 -38.41 60.54 -8.74
CA ARG A 118 -37.57 61.72 -8.98
C ARG A 118 -37.02 62.29 -7.67
N LEU A 119 -37.87 62.51 -6.67
CA LEU A 119 -37.45 62.99 -5.34
C LEU A 119 -36.54 61.99 -4.61
N ALA A 120 -36.77 60.69 -4.79
CA ALA A 120 -35.90 59.65 -4.25
C ALA A 120 -34.53 59.64 -4.92
N LYS A 121 -34.47 59.78 -6.25
CA LYS A 121 -33.22 59.93 -7.01
C LYS A 121 -32.47 61.20 -6.61
N GLU A 122 -33.16 62.32 -6.45
CA GLU A 122 -32.55 63.56 -5.91
C GLU A 122 -32.04 63.38 -4.49
N SER A 123 -32.79 62.68 -3.63
CA SER A 123 -32.32 62.40 -2.26
C SER A 123 -31.12 61.45 -2.27
N LEU A 124 -31.06 60.48 -3.17
CA LEU A 124 -29.95 59.56 -3.31
C LEU A 124 -28.72 60.30 -3.85
N ALA A 125 -28.89 61.17 -4.84
CA ALA A 125 -27.85 62.04 -5.36
C ALA A 125 -27.32 63.00 -4.28
N ARG A 126 -28.19 63.57 -3.45
CA ARG A 126 -27.77 64.38 -2.29
C ARG A 126 -27.01 63.56 -1.25
N LYS A 127 -27.45 62.33 -0.94
CA LYS A 127 -26.74 61.42 -0.03
C LYS A 127 -25.38 61.02 -0.57
N GLU A 128 -25.29 60.72 -1.86
CA GLU A 128 -24.03 60.34 -2.50
C GLU A 128 -23.10 61.55 -2.62
N ALA A 129 -23.62 62.75 -2.92
CA ALA A 129 -22.86 63.98 -2.86
C ALA A 129 -22.31 64.24 -1.44
N ILE A 130 -23.12 64.04 -0.38
CA ILE A 130 -22.65 64.16 1.01
C ILE A 130 -21.59 63.09 1.30
N ARG A 131 -21.78 61.84 0.89
CA ARG A 131 -20.80 60.76 1.07
C ARG A 131 -19.47 61.05 0.38
N VAL A 132 -19.52 61.57 -0.85
CA VAL A 132 -18.34 62.02 -1.60
C VAL A 132 -17.69 63.22 -0.92
N MET A 133 -18.46 64.15 -0.38
CA MET A 133 -17.95 65.29 0.39
C MET A 133 -17.33 64.83 1.72
N ASP A 134 -17.88 63.85 2.42
CA ASP A 134 -17.32 63.28 3.65
C ASP A 134 -16.01 62.52 3.37
N MET A 135 -15.97 61.69 2.31
CA MET A 135 -14.73 61.05 1.85
C MET A 135 -13.67 62.05 1.38
N LYS A 136 -14.09 63.21 0.87
CA LYS A 136 -13.19 64.33 0.53
C LYS A 136 -12.76 65.11 1.77
N LYS A 137 -13.63 65.30 2.77
CA LYS A 137 -13.32 65.96 4.05
C LYS A 137 -12.31 65.17 4.88
N ASP A 138 -12.37 63.84 4.85
CA ASP A 138 -11.36 62.97 5.46
C ASP A 138 -9.99 63.06 4.76
N ARG A 139 -9.97 63.48 3.48
CA ARG A 139 -8.75 63.70 2.68
C ARG A 139 -8.27 65.16 2.76
N GLU A 140 -9.17 66.12 2.86
CA GLU A 140 -8.95 67.54 3.13
C GLU A 140 -8.87 67.77 4.64
N LYS A 141 -7.88 67.12 5.26
CA LYS A 141 -7.44 67.52 6.61
C LYS A 141 -6.96 68.97 6.54
N ASP A 142 -7.33 69.79 7.52
CA ASP A 142 -6.85 71.18 7.67
C ASP A 142 -5.32 71.18 7.46
N PRO A 143 -4.75 72.05 6.60
CA PRO A 143 -3.31 72.11 6.34
C PRO A 143 -2.46 72.05 7.62
N ARG A 144 -2.94 72.67 8.70
CA ARG A 144 -2.28 72.62 10.01
C ARG A 144 -2.25 71.22 10.64
N THR A 145 -3.32 70.44 10.51
CA THR A 145 -3.37 69.04 10.98
C THR A 145 -2.53 68.11 10.12
N LYS A 146 -2.43 68.37 8.81
CA LYS A 146 -1.54 67.65 7.90
C LYS A 146 -0.07 67.93 8.23
N GLU A 147 0.29 69.18 8.51
CA GLU A 147 1.63 69.55 8.98
C GLU A 147 1.98 68.87 10.30
N ILE A 148 1.06 68.84 11.27
CA ILE A 148 1.27 68.14 12.55
C ILE A 148 1.40 66.62 12.35
N GLU A 149 0.60 66.02 11.47
CA GLU A 149 0.72 64.59 11.14
C GLU A 149 2.00 64.26 10.37
N GLU A 150 2.43 65.13 9.45
CA GLU A 150 3.69 64.99 8.73
C GLU A 150 4.89 65.19 9.65
N GLU A 151 4.82 66.15 10.57
CA GLU A 151 5.82 66.33 11.61
C GLU A 151 5.84 65.15 12.57
N ALA A 152 4.68 64.63 12.98
CA ALA A 152 4.59 63.41 13.78
C ALA A 152 5.20 62.22 13.03
N LYS A 153 4.89 62.03 11.73
CA LYS A 153 5.50 61.00 10.89
C LYS A 153 7.01 61.18 10.76
N LYS A 154 7.50 62.40 10.56
CA LYS A 154 8.94 62.70 10.52
C LYS A 154 9.61 62.37 11.85
N ARG A 155 8.98 62.72 12.98
CA ARG A 155 9.46 62.35 14.33
C ARG A 155 9.46 60.84 14.51
N THR A 156 8.40 60.13 14.12
CA THR A 156 8.33 58.67 14.18
C THR A 156 9.37 58.01 13.29
N MET A 157 9.55 58.49 12.06
CA MET A 157 10.58 58.02 11.14
C MET A 157 11.98 58.27 11.69
N HIS A 158 12.24 59.44 12.25
CA HIS A 158 13.52 59.75 12.90
C HIS A 158 13.79 58.85 14.10
N ILE A 159 12.77 58.54 14.92
CA ILE A 159 12.91 57.58 16.03
C ILE A 159 13.22 56.17 15.51
N LEU A 160 12.52 55.72 14.46
CA LEU A 160 12.73 54.40 13.86
C LEU A 160 14.11 54.30 13.19
N GLU A 161 14.54 55.33 12.48
CA GLU A 161 15.86 55.43 11.87
C GLU A 161 16.96 55.48 12.94
N ARG A 162 16.77 56.25 14.00
CA ARG A 162 17.69 56.28 15.14
C ARG A 162 17.78 54.92 15.82
N ALA A 163 16.66 54.24 16.04
CA ALA A 163 16.64 52.89 16.62
C ALA A 163 17.31 51.87 15.70
N TYR A 164 17.11 51.98 14.39
CA TYR A 164 17.78 51.16 13.38
C TYR A 164 19.29 51.39 13.38
N ASN A 165 19.74 52.65 13.36
CA ASN A 165 21.16 53.00 13.42
C ASN A 165 21.78 52.53 14.73
N MET A 166 21.10 52.68 15.88
CA MET A 166 21.57 52.15 17.15
C MET A 166 21.76 50.62 17.11
N ARG A 167 20.83 49.87 16.50
CA ARG A 167 20.99 48.42 16.34
C ARG A 167 22.17 48.07 15.45
N LEU A 168 22.36 48.83 14.38
CA LEU A 168 23.46 48.66 13.44
C LEU A 168 24.81 48.94 14.11
N GLU A 169 24.91 49.98 14.94
CA GLU A 169 26.12 50.29 15.73
C GLU A 169 26.46 49.23 16.79
N GLN A 170 25.49 48.39 17.19
CA GLN A 170 25.73 47.27 18.10
C GLN A 170 26.28 46.02 17.39
N GLU A 171 26.23 45.95 16.06
CA GLU A 171 26.85 44.85 15.30
C GLU A 171 28.37 44.84 15.52
N GLU A 172 28.94 43.67 15.78
CA GLU A 172 30.34 43.53 16.18
C GLU A 172 31.32 44.09 15.15
N GLU A 173 31.01 43.91 13.85
CA GLU A 173 31.82 44.37 12.74
C GLU A 173 31.88 45.90 12.68
N ILE A 174 30.77 46.57 13.01
CA ILE A 174 30.70 48.04 13.07
C ILE A 174 31.38 48.57 14.33
N GLN A 175 31.28 47.87 15.46
CA GLN A 175 32.06 48.21 16.64
C GLN A 175 33.57 48.08 16.40
N LYS A 176 34.01 47.03 15.69
CA LYS A 176 35.41 46.88 15.25
C LYS A 176 35.81 48.04 14.34
N CYS A 177 34.97 48.40 13.36
CA CYS A 177 35.17 49.56 12.50
C CYS A 177 35.30 50.86 13.31
N ASN A 178 34.44 51.10 14.31
CA ASN A 178 34.50 52.28 15.17
C ASN A 178 35.78 52.33 16.01
N ARG A 179 36.26 51.18 16.51
CA ARG A 179 37.56 51.08 17.20
C ARG A 179 38.71 51.45 16.26
N LEU A 180 38.73 50.90 15.05
CA LEU A 180 39.73 51.25 14.04
C LEU A 180 39.69 52.75 13.72
N ILE A 181 38.50 53.32 13.47
CA ILE A 181 38.35 54.75 13.20
C ILE A 181 38.91 55.58 14.37
N LEU A 182 38.66 55.18 15.62
CA LEU A 182 39.19 55.86 16.79
C LEU A 182 40.71 55.77 16.87
N GLU A 183 41.28 54.59 16.66
CA GLU A 183 42.73 54.36 16.63
C GLU A 183 43.40 55.20 15.53
N THR A 184 42.82 55.22 14.34
CA THR A 184 43.32 56.02 13.21
C THR A 184 43.19 57.51 13.50
N LYS A 185 42.13 57.98 14.18
CA LYS A 185 42.03 59.38 14.63
C LYS A 185 43.15 59.72 15.61
N CYS A 186 43.39 58.87 16.61
CA CYS A 186 44.49 59.04 17.56
C CYS A 186 45.85 59.05 16.86
N ARG A 187 46.04 58.17 15.87
CA ARG A 187 47.25 58.13 15.05
C ARG A 187 47.41 59.38 14.20
N ALA A 188 46.37 59.85 13.52
CA ALA A 188 46.42 61.07 12.73
C ALA A 188 46.79 62.30 13.58
N ILE A 189 46.28 62.38 14.81
CA ILE A 189 46.66 63.42 15.78
C ILE A 189 48.12 63.26 16.20
N ARG A 190 48.55 62.05 16.55
CA ARG A 190 49.93 61.77 16.96
C ARG A 190 50.91 62.02 15.82
N ASP A 191 50.59 61.65 14.59
CA ASP A 191 51.40 61.89 13.41
C ASP A 191 51.46 63.38 13.09
N ALA A 192 50.37 64.12 13.24
CA ALA A 192 50.40 65.58 13.12
C ALA A 192 51.32 66.22 14.18
N GLN A 193 51.28 65.73 15.43
CA GLN A 193 52.15 66.18 16.53
C GLN A 193 53.61 65.75 16.32
N PHE A 194 53.83 64.51 15.91
CA PHE A 194 55.14 63.95 15.64
C PHE A 194 55.77 64.57 14.40
N ILE A 195 55.01 64.92 13.35
CA ILE A 195 55.55 65.68 12.21
C ILE A 195 56.01 67.07 12.67
N THR A 196 55.31 67.71 13.61
CA THR A 196 55.78 68.98 14.17
C THR A 196 57.03 68.82 15.05
N GLU A 197 57.13 67.75 15.84
CA GLU A 197 58.25 67.51 16.77
C GLU A 197 59.45 66.82 16.11
N SER A 198 59.25 65.83 15.24
CA SER A 198 60.29 65.16 14.46
C SER A 198 60.82 66.02 13.34
N ARG A 199 60.09 66.99 12.78
CA ARG A 199 60.74 67.96 11.88
C ARG A 199 61.78 68.81 12.62
N ILE A 200 61.65 68.93 13.95
CA ILE A 200 62.61 69.60 14.83
C ILE A 200 63.74 68.61 15.25
N TRP A 201 63.42 67.36 15.56
CA TRP A 201 64.39 66.35 16.03
C TRP A 201 65.15 65.59 14.93
N HIS A 202 64.54 65.29 13.78
CA HIS A 202 65.11 64.53 12.66
C HIS A 202 66.30 65.26 12.02
N ASN A 203 66.25 66.59 11.94
CA ASN A 203 67.41 67.38 11.50
C ASN A 203 68.62 67.24 12.45
N ILE A 204 68.38 66.91 13.72
CA ILE A 204 69.40 66.84 14.77
C ILE A 204 69.94 65.41 14.92
N LEU A 205 69.09 64.38 14.83
CA LEU A 205 69.46 62.98 15.07
C LEU A 205 70.02 62.23 13.84
N VAL A 206 69.55 62.51 12.61
CA VAL A 206 69.94 61.76 11.39
C VAL A 206 71.45 61.82 11.11
N ILE A 207 72.10 62.85 11.63
CA ILE A 207 73.54 63.07 11.50
C ILE A 207 74.33 62.13 12.43
N ALA A 208 73.74 61.66 13.53
CA ALA A 208 74.45 60.93 14.59
C ALA A 208 74.29 59.40 14.51
N GLU A 209 73.08 58.88 14.27
CA GLU A 209 72.80 57.44 14.45
C GLU A 209 73.17 56.54 13.27
N LYS A 210 73.20 57.06 12.03
CA LYS A 210 73.57 56.27 10.83
C LYS A 210 74.98 55.67 10.89
N LYS A 211 75.82 56.15 11.81
CA LYS A 211 77.20 55.68 12.02
C LYS A 211 77.32 54.51 12.99
N LEU A 212 76.36 54.33 13.91
CA LEU A 212 76.47 53.35 15.01
C LEU A 212 75.74 52.04 14.68
N MET A 213 74.55 52.12 14.10
CA MET A 213 73.67 50.96 13.85
C MET A 213 74.22 49.93 12.84
N GLY A 214 75.12 50.34 11.94
CA GLY A 214 75.69 49.43 10.94
C GLY A 214 76.61 48.36 11.51
N GLN A 215 77.10 48.55 12.74
CA GLN A 215 78.07 47.63 13.37
C GLN A 215 77.38 46.53 14.19
N GLU A 216 76.27 46.84 14.87
CA GLU A 216 75.58 45.90 15.77
C GLU A 216 74.74 44.85 15.01
N LEU A 217 74.18 45.20 13.85
CA LEU A 217 73.41 44.27 13.01
C LEU A 217 74.24 43.08 12.50
N LEU A 218 75.53 43.29 12.28
CA LEU A 218 76.42 42.29 11.69
C LEU A 218 76.84 41.19 12.69
N GLU A 219 76.70 41.46 13.99
CA GLU A 219 77.03 40.50 15.06
C GLU A 219 75.85 39.58 15.40
N GLU A 220 74.61 40.08 15.42
CA GLU A 220 73.44 39.25 15.75
C GLU A 220 73.05 38.28 14.62
N GLU A 221 73.29 38.64 13.35
CA GLU A 221 73.08 37.73 12.21
C GLU A 221 73.94 36.46 12.29
N LYS A 222 75.15 36.55 12.87
CA LYS A 222 76.03 35.38 13.04
C LYS A 222 75.48 34.41 14.08
N ARG A 223 74.95 34.93 15.18
CA ARG A 223 74.42 34.13 16.30
C ARG A 223 73.14 33.36 15.92
N LEU A 224 72.29 33.94 15.09
CA LEU A 224 71.05 33.30 14.61
C LEU A 224 71.31 32.14 13.62
N ASN A 225 72.35 32.24 12.81
CA ASN A 225 72.71 31.20 11.85
C ASN A 225 73.17 29.91 12.54
N ASP A 226 73.91 30.01 13.66
CA ASP A 226 74.39 28.84 14.40
C ASP A 226 73.24 28.04 15.05
N MET A 227 72.21 28.72 15.58
CA MET A 227 71.03 28.05 16.16
C MET A 227 70.19 27.30 15.11
N MET A 228 70.12 27.81 13.87
CA MET A 228 69.38 27.13 12.79
C MET A 228 70.05 25.84 12.32
N GLU A 229 71.39 25.74 12.37
CA GLU A 229 72.09 24.52 11.99
C GLU A 229 71.89 23.37 12.98
N GLU A 230 71.77 23.68 14.28
CA GLU A 230 71.55 22.67 15.32
C GLU A 230 70.17 22.03 15.24
N GLU A 231 69.12 22.83 15.03
CA GLU A 231 67.74 22.37 14.80
C GLU A 231 67.66 21.45 13.56
N ARG A 232 68.39 21.79 12.48
CA ARG A 232 68.46 20.96 11.28
C ARG A 232 69.03 19.57 11.56
N ARG A 233 70.07 19.48 12.40
CA ARG A 233 70.71 18.20 12.77
C ARG A 233 69.78 17.34 13.63
N TRP A 234 68.99 17.96 14.50
CA TRP A 234 68.02 17.26 15.35
C TRP A 234 66.87 16.66 14.52
N ALA A 235 66.33 17.41 13.55
CA ALA A 235 65.28 16.95 12.66
C ALA A 235 65.67 15.69 11.86
N ILE A 236 66.90 15.64 11.33
CA ILE A 236 67.43 14.49 10.58
C ILE A 236 67.51 13.24 11.47
N LYS A 237 67.92 13.40 12.74
CA LYS A 237 68.05 12.28 13.69
C LYS A 237 66.69 11.67 14.06
N GLU A 238 65.67 12.50 14.23
CA GLU A 238 64.31 12.04 14.53
C GLU A 238 63.66 11.33 13.34
N GLU A 239 63.94 11.77 12.11
CA GLU A 239 63.47 11.10 10.90
C GLU A 239 64.09 9.70 10.74
N SER A 240 65.40 9.56 10.98
CA SER A 240 66.11 8.27 10.97
C SER A 240 65.52 7.28 11.99
N ARG A 241 65.12 7.77 13.18
CA ARG A 241 64.49 6.94 14.23
C ARG A 241 63.15 6.38 13.78
N LYS A 242 62.33 7.19 13.09
CA LYS A 242 61.03 6.75 12.54
C LYS A 242 61.19 5.71 11.44
N GLU A 243 62.20 5.87 10.59
CA GLU A 243 62.49 4.90 9.53
C GLU A 243 62.88 3.53 10.10
N GLU A 244 63.72 3.49 11.15
CA GLU A 244 64.06 2.26 11.87
C GLU A 244 62.82 1.56 12.48
N GLU A 245 61.90 2.31 13.07
CA GLU A 245 60.64 1.74 13.60
C GLU A 245 59.76 1.12 12.49
N GLU A 246 59.67 1.77 11.34
CA GLU A 246 58.91 1.27 10.18
C GLU A 246 59.56 0.03 9.56
N THR A 247 60.89 0.00 9.43
CA THR A 247 61.60 -1.21 8.96
C THR A 247 61.40 -2.40 9.91
N ALA A 248 61.42 -2.16 11.23
CA ALA A 248 61.14 -3.19 12.23
C ALA A 248 59.70 -3.72 12.16
N LYS A 249 58.70 -2.86 11.87
CA LYS A 249 57.32 -3.29 11.60
C LYS A 249 57.25 -4.16 10.34
N ARG A 250 57.89 -3.75 9.23
CA ARG A 250 57.93 -4.52 7.98
C ARG A 250 58.55 -5.91 8.17
N LEU A 251 59.65 -6.01 8.93
CA LEU A 251 60.30 -7.28 9.26
C LEU A 251 59.38 -8.21 10.07
N ARG A 252 58.62 -7.67 11.04
CA ARG A 252 57.64 -8.45 11.81
C ARG A 252 56.51 -8.99 10.92
N PHE A 253 55.94 -8.16 10.06
CA PHE A 253 54.92 -8.60 9.10
C PHE A 253 55.46 -9.66 8.13
N ALA A 254 56.70 -9.50 7.64
CA ALA A 254 57.33 -10.48 6.77
C ALA A 254 57.55 -11.84 7.45
N LYS A 255 57.83 -11.87 8.76
CA LYS A 255 57.92 -13.12 9.53
C LYS A 255 56.57 -13.82 9.65
N ILE A 256 55.52 -13.08 10.03
CA ILE A 256 54.16 -13.61 10.15
C ILE A 256 53.68 -14.19 8.81
N LEU A 257 53.94 -13.48 7.70
CA LEU A 257 53.55 -13.97 6.37
C LEU A 257 54.30 -15.25 5.99
N LYS A 258 55.59 -15.37 6.34
CA LYS A 258 56.35 -16.61 6.13
C LYS A 258 55.78 -17.77 6.94
N GLU A 259 55.42 -17.54 8.20
CA GLU A 259 54.78 -18.55 9.06
C GLU A 259 53.45 -19.02 8.47
N GLN A 260 52.63 -18.10 7.97
CA GLN A 260 51.36 -18.42 7.29
C GLN A 260 51.56 -19.24 6.00
N ILE A 261 52.61 -18.95 5.23
CA ILE A 261 52.93 -19.72 4.02
C ILE A 261 53.34 -21.15 4.40
N ILE A 262 54.13 -21.32 5.46
CA ILE A 262 54.55 -22.64 5.95
C ILE A 262 53.32 -23.42 6.43
N GLU A 263 52.45 -22.82 7.26
CA GLU A 263 51.24 -23.47 7.77
C GLU A 263 50.30 -23.92 6.63
N ASN A 264 50.13 -23.08 5.60
CA ASN A 264 49.34 -23.45 4.42
C ASN A 264 49.95 -24.62 3.63
N GLU A 265 51.28 -24.66 3.51
CA GLU A 265 51.96 -25.76 2.83
C GLU A 265 51.83 -27.07 3.62
N GLU A 266 51.98 -27.03 4.96
CA GLU A 266 51.76 -28.16 5.86
C GLU A 266 50.32 -28.68 5.77
N GLN A 267 49.33 -27.79 5.75
CA GLN A 267 47.93 -28.18 5.55
C GLN A 267 47.71 -28.84 4.18
N ARG A 268 48.38 -28.36 3.12
CA ARG A 268 48.30 -28.96 1.79
C ARG A 268 48.88 -30.38 1.78
N ILE A 269 49.99 -30.60 2.48
CA ILE A 269 50.61 -31.92 2.65
C ILE A 269 49.68 -32.86 3.43
N LEU A 270 49.13 -32.41 4.56
CA LEU A 270 48.21 -33.21 5.38
C LEU A 270 46.95 -33.63 4.60
N GLN A 271 46.40 -32.73 3.78
CA GLN A 271 45.24 -33.02 2.92
C GLN A 271 45.61 -34.02 1.81
N PHE A 272 46.82 -33.93 1.26
CA PHE A 272 47.32 -34.89 0.29
C PHE A 272 47.46 -36.29 0.92
N GLU A 273 48.03 -36.38 2.12
CA GLU A 273 48.14 -37.64 2.88
C GLU A 273 46.78 -38.24 3.21
N ARG A 274 45.82 -37.42 3.65
CA ARG A 274 44.44 -37.88 3.90
C ARG A 274 43.80 -38.48 2.65
N LYS A 275 43.94 -37.84 1.48
CA LYS A 275 43.42 -38.36 0.21
C LYS A 275 44.09 -39.65 -0.22
N GLN A 276 45.39 -39.81 0.05
CA GLN A 276 46.11 -41.06 -0.21
C GLN A 276 45.59 -42.18 0.68
N GLU A 277 45.36 -41.91 1.96
CA GLU A 277 44.82 -42.91 2.89
C GLU A 277 43.37 -43.29 2.56
N GLU A 278 42.52 -42.31 2.23
CA GLU A 278 41.17 -42.57 1.72
C GLU A 278 41.20 -43.42 0.45
N SER A 279 42.12 -43.12 -0.48
CA SER A 279 42.30 -43.91 -1.71
C SER A 279 42.76 -45.34 -1.42
N ARG A 280 43.65 -45.54 -0.44
CA ARG A 280 44.08 -46.88 0.02
C ARG A 280 42.92 -47.65 0.64
N LEU A 281 42.12 -47.02 1.51
CA LEU A 281 40.94 -47.62 2.13
C LEU A 281 39.90 -48.00 1.08
N ILE A 282 39.64 -47.14 0.10
CA ILE A 282 38.74 -47.45 -1.03
C ILE A 282 39.26 -48.65 -1.83
N ASN A 283 40.56 -48.70 -2.14
CA ASN A 283 41.14 -49.84 -2.84
C ASN A 283 41.05 -51.14 -2.04
N LEU A 284 41.31 -51.11 -0.73
CA LEU A 284 41.15 -52.27 0.14
C LEU A 284 39.70 -52.74 0.20
N ASN A 285 38.74 -51.82 0.34
CA ASN A 285 37.31 -52.14 0.30
C ASN A 285 36.89 -52.73 -1.05
N ASN A 286 37.40 -52.22 -2.17
CA ASN A 286 37.13 -52.77 -3.50
C ASN A 286 37.68 -54.19 -3.63
N ILE A 287 38.87 -54.47 -3.13
CA ILE A 287 39.46 -55.82 -3.12
C ILE A 287 38.62 -56.77 -2.25
N ALA A 288 38.21 -56.33 -1.05
CA ALA A 288 37.36 -57.13 -0.17
C ALA A 288 35.99 -57.44 -0.81
N TRP A 289 35.39 -56.46 -1.49
CA TRP A 289 34.15 -56.65 -2.22
C TRP A 289 34.29 -57.65 -3.37
N GLN A 290 35.38 -57.56 -4.14
CA GLN A 290 35.68 -58.53 -5.20
C GLN A 290 35.89 -59.95 -4.63
N GLN A 291 36.54 -60.08 -3.48
CA GLN A 291 36.73 -61.37 -2.81
C GLN A 291 35.41 -61.97 -2.33
N ASP A 292 34.53 -61.19 -1.71
CA ASP A 292 33.19 -61.61 -1.29
C ASP A 292 32.32 -62.05 -2.48
N GLU A 293 32.40 -61.34 -3.62
CA GLU A 293 31.69 -61.73 -4.83
C GLU A 293 32.22 -63.05 -5.42
N ILE A 294 33.54 -63.24 -5.44
CA ILE A 294 34.16 -64.51 -5.84
C ILE A 294 33.74 -65.65 -4.90
N GLU A 295 33.66 -65.41 -3.60
CA GLU A 295 33.25 -66.41 -2.62
C GLU A 295 31.77 -66.79 -2.79
N LYS A 296 30.88 -65.82 -3.03
CA LYS A 296 29.47 -66.09 -3.37
C LYS A 296 29.34 -66.91 -4.66
N LEU A 297 30.15 -66.63 -5.68
CA LEU A 297 30.15 -67.41 -6.91
C LEU A 297 30.61 -68.85 -6.65
N ARG A 298 31.70 -69.04 -5.89
CA ARG A 298 32.18 -70.37 -5.48
C ARG A 298 31.13 -71.14 -4.67
N ASN A 299 30.45 -70.48 -3.74
CA ASN A 299 29.37 -71.10 -2.96
C ASN A 299 28.18 -71.51 -3.85
N LYS A 300 27.81 -70.69 -4.84
CA LYS A 300 26.80 -71.08 -5.82
C LYS A 300 27.27 -72.27 -6.67
N GLU A 301 28.53 -72.31 -7.07
CA GLU A 301 29.09 -73.44 -7.83
C GLU A 301 29.10 -74.74 -7.03
N THR A 302 29.45 -74.69 -5.74
CA THR A 302 29.43 -75.87 -4.85
C THR A 302 28.01 -76.34 -4.58
N GLU A 303 27.05 -75.44 -4.33
CA GLU A 303 25.63 -75.79 -4.20
C GLU A 303 25.09 -76.39 -5.51
N ASN A 304 25.42 -75.79 -6.66
CA ASN A 304 25.04 -76.34 -7.97
C ASN A 304 25.69 -77.71 -8.25
N ALA A 305 26.88 -77.98 -7.72
CA ALA A 305 27.53 -79.28 -7.82
C ALA A 305 26.83 -80.32 -6.95
N LYS A 306 26.46 -79.98 -5.70
CA LYS A 306 25.68 -80.84 -4.80
C LYS A 306 24.33 -81.20 -5.42
N VAL A 307 23.57 -80.21 -5.93
CA VAL A 307 22.29 -80.44 -6.60
C VAL A 307 22.44 -81.35 -7.82
N ARG A 308 23.53 -81.19 -8.61
CA ARG A 308 23.82 -82.08 -9.74
C ARG A 308 24.13 -83.50 -9.30
N GLN A 309 24.84 -83.67 -8.18
CA GLN A 309 25.13 -84.98 -7.59
C GLN A 309 23.84 -85.64 -7.08
N GLU A 310 23.01 -84.94 -6.31
CA GLU A 310 21.72 -85.45 -5.83
C GLU A 310 20.79 -85.85 -6.99
N LEU A 311 20.77 -85.07 -8.07
CA LEU A 311 20.01 -85.41 -9.28
C LEU A 311 20.57 -86.65 -9.99
N ALA A 312 21.89 -86.82 -10.03
CA ALA A 312 22.54 -88.00 -10.61
C ALA A 312 22.22 -89.26 -9.80
N GLU A 313 22.34 -89.18 -8.47
CA GLU A 313 21.99 -90.26 -7.53
C GLU A 313 20.50 -90.63 -7.66
N GLY A 314 19.61 -89.65 -7.71
CA GLY A 314 18.17 -89.87 -7.93
C GLY A 314 17.87 -90.52 -9.30
N ASN A 315 18.55 -90.10 -10.36
CA ASN A 315 18.43 -90.73 -11.68
C ASN A 315 18.95 -92.16 -11.71
N GLU A 316 20.01 -92.47 -10.96
CA GLU A 316 20.56 -93.82 -10.86
C GLU A 316 19.63 -94.75 -10.08
N GLN A 317 19.06 -94.26 -8.98
CA GLN A 317 18.00 -94.96 -8.24
C GLN A 317 16.78 -95.24 -9.14
N LEU A 318 16.36 -94.26 -9.94
CA LEU A 318 15.24 -94.43 -10.87
C LEU A 318 15.53 -95.49 -11.94
N LYS A 319 16.75 -95.52 -12.50
CA LYS A 319 17.20 -96.58 -13.41
C LYS A 319 17.17 -97.94 -12.74
N HIS A 320 17.62 -98.04 -11.49
CA HIS A 320 17.59 -99.29 -10.73
C HIS A 320 16.16 -99.79 -10.50
N PHE A 321 15.24 -98.92 -10.08
CA PHE A 321 13.82 -99.28 -9.91
C PHE A 321 13.19 -99.74 -11.22
N LYS A 322 13.49 -99.06 -12.33
CA LYS A 322 13.00 -99.46 -13.65
C LYS A 322 13.54 -100.83 -14.09
N ALA A 323 14.80 -101.13 -13.82
CA ALA A 323 15.39 -102.43 -14.11
C ALA A 323 14.77 -103.55 -13.25
N MET A 324 14.46 -103.28 -11.98
CA MET A 324 13.73 -104.23 -11.14
C MET A 324 12.31 -104.47 -11.66
N GLU A 325 11.60 -103.42 -12.07
CA GLU A 325 10.26 -103.53 -12.67
C GLU A 325 10.28 -104.37 -13.96
N GLU A 326 11.30 -104.19 -14.81
CA GLU A 326 11.50 -105.01 -16.02
C GLU A 326 11.73 -106.49 -15.68
N GLU A 327 12.51 -106.82 -14.64
CA GLU A 327 12.74 -108.20 -14.22
C GLU A 327 11.50 -108.81 -13.53
N GLU A 328 10.75 -108.04 -12.74
CA GLU A 328 9.46 -108.47 -12.18
C GLU A 328 8.46 -108.80 -13.28
N ASN A 329 8.34 -107.94 -14.30
CA ASN A 329 7.51 -108.19 -15.46
C ASN A 329 7.93 -109.47 -16.20
N ARG A 330 9.24 -109.71 -16.36
CA ARG A 330 9.76 -110.94 -16.96
C ARG A 330 9.40 -112.19 -16.15
N ILE A 331 9.45 -112.12 -14.82
CA ILE A 331 9.06 -113.24 -13.93
C ILE A 331 7.55 -113.50 -14.04
N ILE A 332 6.73 -112.45 -14.13
CA ILE A 332 5.29 -112.55 -14.33
C ILE A 332 4.99 -113.21 -15.68
N ASP A 333 5.66 -112.81 -16.76
CA ASP A 333 5.50 -113.41 -18.09
C ASP A 333 5.88 -114.91 -18.09
N LEU A 334 6.98 -115.28 -17.42
CA LEU A 334 7.37 -116.69 -17.27
C LEU A 334 6.37 -117.49 -16.42
N ARG A 335 5.73 -116.88 -15.41
CA ARG A 335 4.65 -117.52 -14.65
C ARG A 335 3.40 -117.72 -15.49
N ILE A 336 3.04 -116.75 -16.32
CA ILE A 336 1.93 -116.85 -17.27
C ILE A 336 2.20 -118.00 -18.25
N GLN A 337 3.39 -118.06 -18.85
CA GLN A 337 3.78 -119.14 -19.77
C GLN A 337 3.74 -120.52 -19.10
N ASN A 338 4.28 -120.66 -17.87
CA ASN A 338 4.22 -121.92 -17.13
C ASN A 338 2.79 -122.32 -16.77
N TYR A 339 1.94 -121.37 -16.41
CA TYR A 339 0.52 -121.62 -16.16
C TYR A 339 -0.20 -122.14 -17.42
N HIS A 340 0.07 -121.53 -18.58
CA HIS A 340 -0.45 -122.01 -19.87
C HIS A 340 0.05 -123.42 -20.19
N ARG A 341 1.35 -123.72 -20.01
CA ARG A 341 1.90 -125.06 -20.24
C ARG A 341 1.26 -126.13 -19.34
N ILE A 342 1.08 -125.84 -18.05
CA ILE A 342 0.42 -126.75 -17.10
C ILE A 342 -1.06 -126.95 -17.45
N LYS A 343 -1.73 -125.90 -17.94
CA LYS A 343 -3.11 -125.99 -18.40
C LYS A 343 -3.22 -126.89 -19.64
N GLU A 344 -2.35 -126.70 -20.62
CA GLU A 344 -2.27 -127.53 -21.83
C GLU A 344 -1.96 -128.99 -21.50
N GLU A 345 -1.03 -129.26 -20.58
CA GLU A 345 -0.73 -130.62 -20.12
C GLU A 345 -1.91 -131.29 -19.39
N ARG A 346 -2.72 -130.53 -18.64
CA ARG A 346 -3.96 -131.04 -18.02
C ARG A 346 -5.05 -131.33 -19.04
N GLU A 347 -5.17 -130.50 -20.07
CA GLU A 347 -6.13 -130.70 -21.15
C GLU A 347 -5.73 -131.89 -22.03
N ALA A 348 -4.43 -132.06 -22.32
CA ALA A 348 -3.90 -133.22 -23.04
C ALA A 348 -4.09 -134.54 -22.27
N LYS A 349 -3.86 -134.56 -20.94
CA LYS A 349 -4.12 -135.75 -20.10
C LYS A 349 -5.59 -136.15 -20.09
N LYS A 350 -6.51 -135.18 -20.01
CA LYS A 350 -7.96 -135.44 -20.12
C LYS A 350 -8.36 -135.93 -21.51
N ALA A 351 -7.72 -135.43 -22.57
CA ALA A 351 -7.97 -135.88 -23.94
C ALA A 351 -7.54 -137.34 -24.16
N GLU A 352 -6.39 -137.74 -23.61
CA GLU A 352 -5.86 -139.10 -23.76
C GLU A 352 -6.64 -140.13 -22.91
N GLU A 353 -7.12 -139.74 -21.72
CA GLU A 353 -8.07 -140.53 -20.92
C GLU A 353 -9.39 -140.77 -21.66
N GLN A 354 -9.93 -139.74 -22.33
CA GLN A 354 -11.15 -139.89 -23.15
C GLN A 354 -10.92 -140.75 -24.40
N ARG A 355 -9.70 -140.80 -24.93
CA ARG A 355 -9.34 -141.59 -26.13
C ARG A 355 -9.22 -143.09 -25.80
N LEU A 356 -8.67 -143.42 -24.64
CA LEU A 356 -8.55 -144.80 -24.13
C LEU A 356 -9.92 -145.39 -23.69
N GLU A 357 -10.81 -144.53 -23.18
CA GLU A 357 -12.18 -144.89 -22.80
C GLU A 357 -13.08 -145.18 -24.03
N ARG A 358 -12.86 -144.46 -25.15
CA ARG A 358 -13.57 -144.67 -26.44
C ARG A 358 -13.20 -146.01 -27.10
N LEU A 359 -11.92 -146.41 -27.05
CA LEU A 359 -11.42 -147.67 -27.61
C LEU A 359 -11.90 -148.92 -26.87
N LYS A 360 -12.19 -148.82 -25.55
CA LYS A 360 -12.78 -149.91 -24.76
C LYS A 360 -14.30 -150.03 -24.95
N LYS A 361 -14.99 -148.92 -25.24
CA LYS A 361 -16.46 -148.86 -25.39
C LYS A 361 -16.97 -149.19 -26.80
N GLU A 362 -16.10 -149.34 -27.81
CA GLU A 362 -16.50 -149.77 -29.16
C GLU A 362 -16.63 -151.30 -29.33
N ARG A 363 -15.97 -152.12 -28.50
CA ARG A 363 -16.00 -153.59 -28.65
C ARG A 363 -17.16 -154.30 -27.94
N GLU A 364 -17.91 -153.62 -27.06
CA GLU A 364 -19.12 -154.16 -26.41
C GLU A 364 -20.44 -153.58 -26.95
N LYS A 365 -20.39 -152.51 -27.75
CA LYS A 365 -21.59 -151.78 -28.22
C LYS A 365 -22.23 -152.30 -29.51
N THR A 366 -21.73 -153.38 -30.11
CA THR A 366 -22.30 -153.97 -31.34
C THR A 366 -23.36 -155.05 -31.09
N ARG A 367 -23.70 -155.39 -29.84
CA ARG A 367 -24.71 -156.43 -29.52
C ARG A 367 -25.94 -155.95 -28.73
N VAL A 368 -25.97 -154.70 -28.27
CA VAL A 368 -27.09 -154.16 -27.44
C VAL A 368 -27.81 -152.97 -28.12
N ALA A 369 -27.32 -152.50 -29.27
CA ALA A 369 -27.91 -151.38 -30.03
C ALA A 369 -29.25 -151.69 -30.74
N MET A 370 -29.81 -152.90 -30.63
CA MET A 370 -31.04 -153.29 -31.34
C MET A 370 -32.34 -153.19 -30.51
N ARG A 371 -32.32 -152.67 -29.27
CA ARG A 371 -33.55 -152.55 -28.45
C ARG A 371 -33.80 -151.22 -27.72
N THR A 372 -32.93 -150.21 -27.83
CA THR A 372 -33.08 -148.96 -27.06
C THR A 372 -32.73 -147.70 -27.84
N VAL A 373 -33.08 -147.64 -29.13
CA VAL A 373 -32.82 -146.46 -29.99
C VAL A 373 -34.02 -145.52 -30.10
N GLN A 374 -35.25 -145.94 -29.75
CA GLN A 374 -36.45 -145.09 -29.97
C GLN A 374 -36.87 -144.20 -28.79
N ALA A 375 -36.11 -144.16 -27.67
CA ALA A 375 -36.46 -143.34 -26.50
C ALA A 375 -35.45 -142.20 -26.18
N HIS A 376 -34.25 -142.20 -26.78
CA HIS A 376 -33.20 -141.22 -26.48
C HIS A 376 -32.99 -140.14 -27.55
N GLU A 377 -33.65 -140.22 -28.71
CA GLU A 377 -33.49 -139.26 -29.81
C GLU A 377 -34.38 -138.00 -29.67
N LEU A 378 -35.38 -138.01 -28.78
CA LEU A 378 -36.26 -136.85 -28.57
C LEU A 378 -35.77 -135.86 -27.49
N GLN A 379 -34.90 -136.28 -26.57
CA GLN A 379 -34.39 -135.39 -25.50
C GLN A 379 -33.09 -134.67 -25.89
N ALA A 380 -32.24 -135.27 -26.73
CA ALA A 380 -30.97 -134.68 -27.15
C ALA A 380 -31.11 -133.46 -28.08
N GLN A 381 -32.18 -133.40 -28.88
CA GLN A 381 -32.45 -132.26 -29.77
C GLN A 381 -32.99 -131.02 -29.01
N ILE A 382 -33.58 -131.21 -27.82
CA ILE A 382 -34.08 -130.12 -26.98
C ILE A 382 -32.94 -129.41 -26.24
N ASP A 383 -31.92 -130.15 -25.80
CA ASP A 383 -30.81 -129.58 -25.02
C ASP A 383 -29.77 -128.84 -25.90
N GLU A 384 -29.64 -129.21 -27.17
CA GLU A 384 -28.75 -128.53 -28.13
C GLU A 384 -29.30 -127.16 -28.57
N ILE A 385 -30.63 -127.02 -28.68
CA ILE A 385 -31.29 -125.75 -29.00
C ILE A 385 -31.30 -124.79 -27.78
N ASN A 386 -31.41 -125.32 -26.56
CA ASN A 386 -31.38 -124.50 -25.34
C ASN A 386 -29.98 -123.95 -25.04
N ALA A 387 -28.90 -124.70 -25.32
CA ALA A 387 -27.53 -124.24 -25.10
C ALA A 387 -27.13 -123.07 -26.03
N ALA A 388 -27.58 -123.09 -27.30
CA ALA A 388 -27.33 -122.02 -28.25
C ALA A 388 -28.07 -120.72 -27.90
N ARG A 389 -29.32 -120.81 -27.39
CA ARG A 389 -30.09 -119.64 -26.91
C ARG A 389 -29.44 -118.96 -25.71
N VAL A 390 -28.94 -119.74 -24.74
CA VAL A 390 -28.31 -119.20 -23.51
C VAL A 390 -26.99 -118.48 -23.84
N GLN A 391 -26.20 -118.99 -24.79
CA GLN A 391 -24.98 -118.31 -25.23
C GLN A 391 -25.29 -116.99 -25.97
N GLU A 392 -26.32 -116.95 -26.81
CA GLU A 392 -26.74 -115.73 -27.50
C GLU A 392 -27.36 -114.69 -26.56
N GLU A 393 -28.10 -115.12 -25.52
CA GLU A 393 -28.63 -114.24 -24.47
C GLU A 393 -27.53 -113.63 -23.59
N VAL A 394 -26.55 -114.43 -23.16
CA VAL A 394 -25.41 -113.94 -22.36
C VAL A 394 -24.55 -112.97 -23.17
N GLU A 395 -24.34 -113.21 -24.46
CA GLU A 395 -23.57 -112.30 -25.33
C GLU A 395 -24.33 -110.98 -25.60
N ARG A 396 -25.66 -111.03 -25.78
CA ARG A 396 -26.52 -109.83 -25.90
C ARG A 396 -26.55 -109.03 -24.60
N ASP A 397 -26.62 -109.69 -23.45
CA ASP A 397 -26.60 -109.03 -22.14
C ASP A 397 -25.23 -108.44 -21.82
N TRP A 398 -24.14 -109.08 -22.25
CA TRP A 398 -22.79 -108.53 -22.11
C TRP A 398 -22.59 -107.27 -22.97
N ARG A 399 -22.97 -107.31 -24.26
CA ARG A 399 -22.94 -106.11 -25.13
C ARG A 399 -23.83 -104.99 -24.61
N ARG A 400 -24.98 -105.32 -24.00
CA ARG A 400 -25.87 -104.34 -23.35
C ARG A 400 -25.20 -103.71 -22.14
N LYS A 401 -24.56 -104.50 -21.28
CA LYS A 401 -23.81 -104.01 -20.10
C LYS A 401 -22.63 -103.13 -20.51
N GLU A 402 -21.82 -103.52 -21.49
CA GLU A 402 -20.72 -102.66 -21.97
C GLU A 402 -21.23 -101.34 -22.56
N LYS A 403 -22.31 -101.37 -23.34
CA LYS A 403 -22.93 -100.16 -23.90
C LYS A 403 -23.49 -99.26 -22.80
N GLU A 404 -24.12 -99.83 -21.77
CA GLU A 404 -24.62 -99.08 -20.61
C GLU A 404 -23.50 -98.48 -19.77
N GLU A 405 -22.40 -99.20 -19.54
CA GLU A 405 -21.23 -98.68 -18.84
C GLU A 405 -20.53 -97.57 -19.62
N ALA A 406 -20.37 -97.73 -20.94
CA ALA A 406 -19.85 -96.68 -21.81
C ALA A 406 -20.75 -95.42 -21.79
N LEU A 407 -22.08 -95.60 -21.82
CA LEU A 407 -23.04 -94.50 -21.69
C LEU A 407 -22.99 -93.83 -20.31
N LYS A 408 -22.82 -94.59 -19.21
CA LYS A 408 -22.65 -94.04 -17.86
C LYS A 408 -21.36 -93.23 -17.75
N LYS A 409 -20.24 -93.73 -18.29
CA LYS A 409 -18.97 -93.00 -18.35
C LYS A 409 -19.09 -91.71 -19.16
N LEU A 410 -19.74 -91.75 -20.32
CA LEU A 410 -19.99 -90.57 -21.15
C LEU A 410 -20.87 -89.53 -20.43
N LYS A 411 -21.93 -89.98 -19.73
CA LYS A 411 -22.80 -89.10 -18.92
C LYS A 411 -22.01 -88.45 -17.78
N ALA A 412 -21.18 -89.23 -17.07
CA ALA A 412 -20.34 -88.71 -15.99
C ALA A 412 -19.31 -87.68 -16.52
N GLN A 413 -18.66 -87.95 -17.65
CA GLN A 413 -17.75 -86.99 -18.28
C GLN A 413 -18.46 -85.70 -18.72
N ARG A 414 -19.67 -85.81 -19.28
CA ARG A 414 -20.48 -84.64 -19.66
C ARG A 414 -20.87 -83.79 -18.44
N ILE A 415 -21.17 -84.41 -17.31
CA ILE A 415 -21.49 -83.69 -16.07
C ILE A 415 -20.24 -82.96 -15.55
N LEU A 416 -19.09 -83.66 -15.48
CA LEU A 416 -17.82 -83.03 -15.06
C LEU A 416 -17.39 -81.88 -15.97
N GLN A 417 -17.62 -82.00 -17.28
CA GLN A 417 -17.35 -80.91 -18.22
C GLN A 417 -18.25 -79.70 -17.95
N LYS A 418 -19.55 -79.90 -17.73
CA LYS A 418 -20.48 -78.83 -17.37
C LYS A 418 -20.10 -78.15 -16.05
N GLU A 419 -19.81 -78.91 -15.00
CA GLU A 419 -19.39 -78.36 -13.70
C GLU A 419 -18.07 -77.58 -13.83
N ARG A 420 -17.13 -78.05 -14.65
CA ARG A 420 -15.89 -77.33 -14.94
C ARG A 420 -16.14 -76.02 -15.69
N GLU A 421 -17.05 -76.02 -16.66
CA GLU A 421 -17.47 -74.82 -17.37
C GLU A 421 -18.15 -73.81 -16.43
N GLU A 422 -19.03 -74.27 -15.55
CA GLU A 422 -19.66 -73.45 -14.51
C GLU A 422 -18.63 -72.87 -13.53
N GLN A 423 -17.65 -73.67 -13.10
CA GLN A 423 -16.56 -73.20 -12.23
C GLN A 423 -15.72 -72.12 -12.92
N ILE A 424 -15.36 -72.32 -14.20
CA ILE A 424 -14.61 -71.34 -14.99
C ILE A 424 -15.44 -70.06 -15.15
N ASN A 425 -16.74 -70.17 -15.43
CA ASN A 425 -17.62 -69.02 -15.58
C ASN A 425 -17.76 -68.24 -14.26
N ASN A 426 -17.95 -68.94 -13.14
CA ASN A 426 -18.00 -68.32 -11.81
C ASN A 426 -16.69 -67.60 -11.48
N LYS A 427 -15.54 -68.19 -11.80
CA LYS A 427 -14.23 -67.53 -11.63
C LYS A 427 -14.11 -66.26 -12.48
N ARG A 428 -14.58 -66.30 -13.74
CA ARG A 428 -14.60 -65.13 -14.63
C ARG A 428 -15.50 -64.02 -14.09
N ILE A 429 -16.69 -64.36 -13.58
CA ILE A 429 -17.61 -63.39 -12.96
C ILE A 429 -16.99 -62.74 -11.73
N MET A 430 -16.36 -63.52 -10.84
CA MET A 430 -15.66 -62.98 -9.67
C MET A 430 -14.52 -62.04 -10.06
N GLN A 431 -13.72 -62.41 -11.06
CA GLN A 431 -12.64 -61.55 -11.58
C GLN A 431 -13.20 -60.25 -12.17
N ALA A 432 -14.30 -60.31 -12.93
CA ALA A 432 -14.92 -59.12 -13.49
C ALA A 432 -15.46 -58.17 -12.41
N ILE A 433 -16.04 -58.70 -11.32
CA ILE A 433 -16.50 -57.91 -10.18
C ILE A 433 -15.32 -57.23 -9.48
N GLU A 434 -14.19 -57.92 -9.31
CA GLU A 434 -13.02 -57.35 -8.65
C GLU A 434 -12.39 -56.23 -9.50
N ILE A 435 -12.25 -56.43 -10.81
CA ILE A 435 -11.77 -55.40 -11.75
C ILE A 435 -12.66 -54.15 -11.68
N GLU A 436 -13.99 -54.33 -11.63
CA GLU A 436 -14.93 -53.21 -11.54
C GLU A 436 -14.84 -52.50 -10.18
N ARG A 437 -14.57 -53.21 -9.08
CA ARG A 437 -14.30 -52.60 -7.77
C ARG A 437 -13.02 -51.79 -7.78
N GLU A 438 -11.93 -52.35 -8.29
CA GLU A 438 -10.64 -51.67 -8.43
C GLU A 438 -10.77 -50.42 -9.32
N ARG A 439 -11.52 -50.51 -10.43
CA ARG A 439 -11.80 -49.38 -11.31
C ARG A 439 -12.53 -48.26 -10.59
N ARG A 440 -13.55 -48.57 -9.79
CA ARG A 440 -14.29 -47.57 -8.99
C ARG A 440 -13.43 -46.94 -7.90
N GLU A 441 -12.55 -47.72 -7.27
CA GLU A 441 -11.60 -47.19 -6.29
C GLU A 441 -10.60 -46.25 -6.95
N PHE A 442 -10.04 -46.65 -8.09
CA PHE A 442 -9.15 -45.83 -8.89
C PHE A 442 -9.82 -44.52 -9.30
N GLU A 443 -11.06 -44.56 -9.81
CA GLU A 443 -11.81 -43.36 -10.17
C GLU A 443 -12.07 -42.44 -8.96
N ARG A 444 -12.35 -43.00 -7.78
CA ARG A 444 -12.45 -42.21 -6.53
C ARG A 444 -11.14 -41.53 -6.17
N ILE A 445 -10.03 -42.25 -6.21
CA ILE A 445 -8.69 -41.71 -5.92
C ILE A 445 -8.36 -40.59 -6.90
N VAL A 446 -8.60 -40.79 -8.20
CA VAL A 446 -8.37 -39.77 -9.23
C VAL A 446 -9.21 -38.52 -8.97
N ARG A 447 -10.49 -38.65 -8.60
CA ARG A 447 -11.33 -37.49 -8.24
C ARG A 447 -10.78 -36.74 -7.03
N VAL A 448 -10.38 -37.45 -5.98
CA VAL A 448 -9.79 -36.83 -4.79
C VAL A 448 -8.51 -36.09 -5.15
N GLN A 449 -7.62 -36.71 -5.93
CA GLN A 449 -6.38 -36.09 -6.41
C GLN A 449 -6.65 -34.85 -7.27
N GLN A 450 -7.61 -34.90 -8.19
CA GLN A 450 -8.02 -33.74 -8.99
C GLN A 450 -8.54 -32.61 -8.10
N THR A 451 -9.39 -32.90 -7.11
CA THR A 451 -9.88 -31.88 -6.19
C THR A 451 -8.77 -31.27 -5.34
N ALA A 452 -7.79 -32.08 -4.90
CA ALA A 452 -6.62 -31.60 -4.17
C ALA A 452 -5.76 -30.68 -5.05
N PHE A 453 -5.50 -31.07 -6.30
CA PHE A 453 -4.77 -30.27 -7.27
C PHE A 453 -5.44 -28.92 -7.53
N TYR A 454 -6.77 -28.88 -7.73
CA TYR A 454 -7.48 -27.63 -7.91
C TYR A 454 -7.45 -26.72 -6.67
N ARG A 455 -7.49 -27.29 -5.46
CA ARG A 455 -7.34 -26.53 -4.21
C ARG A 455 -5.94 -25.92 -4.09
N GLU A 456 -4.91 -26.72 -4.31
CA GLU A 456 -3.52 -26.26 -4.27
C GLU A 456 -3.24 -25.18 -5.31
N LYS A 457 -3.74 -25.36 -6.54
CA LYS A 457 -3.63 -24.34 -7.60
C LYS A 457 -4.29 -23.01 -7.18
N LYS A 458 -5.49 -23.07 -6.58
CA LYS A 458 -6.20 -21.88 -6.11
C LYS A 458 -5.46 -21.19 -4.96
N GLU A 459 -4.91 -21.94 -4.01
CA GLU A 459 -4.09 -21.39 -2.93
C GLU A 459 -2.81 -20.75 -3.45
N PHE A 460 -2.17 -21.37 -4.46
CA PHE A 460 -1.01 -20.80 -5.12
C PHE A 460 -1.33 -19.47 -5.82
N GLU A 461 -2.42 -19.42 -6.58
CA GLU A 461 -2.90 -18.18 -7.23
C GLU A 461 -3.20 -17.09 -6.20
N GLN A 462 -3.83 -17.42 -5.06
CA GLN A 462 -4.08 -16.47 -3.98
C GLN A 462 -2.79 -15.95 -3.35
N LYS A 463 -1.81 -16.82 -3.06
CA LYS A 463 -0.49 -16.43 -2.55
C LYS A 463 0.24 -15.53 -3.55
N GLN A 464 0.17 -15.84 -4.84
CA GLN A 464 0.77 -15.02 -5.90
C GLN A 464 0.11 -13.64 -5.97
N GLN A 465 -1.22 -13.56 -5.91
CA GLN A 465 -1.94 -12.28 -5.86
C GLN A 465 -1.58 -11.47 -4.62
N GLN A 466 -1.53 -12.09 -3.44
CA GLN A 466 -1.08 -11.44 -2.20
C GLN A 466 0.35 -10.91 -2.31
N ALA A 467 1.26 -11.70 -2.89
CA ALA A 467 2.64 -11.26 -3.13
C ALA A 467 2.71 -10.06 -4.10
N LEU A 468 1.87 -10.03 -5.14
CA LEU A 468 1.78 -8.89 -6.06
C LEU A 468 1.23 -7.63 -5.38
N ILE A 469 0.18 -7.77 -4.55
CA ILE A 469 -0.38 -6.67 -3.76
C ILE A 469 0.69 -6.12 -2.80
N HIS A 470 1.33 -6.99 -2.02
CA HIS A 470 2.40 -6.62 -1.11
C HIS A 470 3.58 -5.94 -1.84
N ARG A 471 3.98 -6.46 -3.00
CA ARG A 471 4.98 -5.80 -3.86
C ARG A 471 4.53 -4.41 -4.28
N SER A 472 3.28 -4.25 -4.69
CA SER A 472 2.73 -2.95 -5.12
C SER A 472 2.68 -1.95 -3.95
N GLU A 473 2.39 -2.40 -2.74
CA GLU A 473 2.41 -1.59 -1.52
C GLU A 473 3.82 -1.15 -1.15
N ILE A 474 4.80 -2.07 -1.21
CA ILE A 474 6.22 -1.71 -1.02
C ILE A 474 6.65 -0.65 -2.03
N LEU A 475 6.31 -0.83 -3.32
CA LEU A 475 6.65 0.16 -4.35
C LEU A 475 6.00 1.52 -4.08
N LYS A 476 4.75 1.55 -3.60
CA LYS A 476 4.10 2.79 -3.17
C LYS A 476 4.83 3.44 -1.99
N GLN A 477 5.18 2.68 -0.96
CA GLN A 477 5.92 3.18 0.21
C GLN A 477 7.31 3.72 -0.17
N VAL A 478 8.02 3.02 -1.07
CA VAL A 478 9.32 3.48 -1.57
C VAL A 478 9.17 4.80 -2.35
N ASN A 479 8.17 4.88 -3.23
CA ASN A 479 7.90 6.11 -3.99
C ASN A 479 7.49 7.27 -3.07
N GLU A 480 6.72 7.01 -2.02
CA GLU A 480 6.31 8.02 -1.03
C GLU A 480 7.50 8.52 -0.23
N LYS A 481 8.33 7.61 0.33
CA LYS A 481 9.58 7.99 1.00
C LYS A 481 10.55 8.73 0.10
N GLU A 482 10.61 8.39 -1.19
CA GLU A 482 11.45 9.11 -2.14
C GLU A 482 10.93 10.52 -2.39
N ARG A 483 9.61 10.70 -2.53
CA ARG A 483 8.99 12.03 -2.62
C ARG A 483 9.25 12.85 -1.37
N GLU A 484 9.11 12.27 -0.19
CA GLU A 484 9.45 12.94 1.08
C GLU A 484 10.91 13.38 1.09
N ARG A 485 11.86 12.50 0.73
CA ARG A 485 13.28 12.86 0.63
C ARG A 485 13.55 13.98 -0.37
N ILE A 486 12.85 14.00 -1.51
CA ILE A 486 12.97 15.08 -2.50
C ILE A 486 12.45 16.40 -1.91
N VAL A 487 11.29 16.38 -1.25
CA VAL A 487 10.71 17.57 -0.62
C VAL A 487 11.59 18.08 0.52
N GLU A 488 12.14 17.20 1.35
CA GLU A 488 13.10 17.57 2.39
C GLU A 488 14.36 18.21 1.79
N ARG A 489 14.92 17.63 0.73
CA ARG A 489 16.06 18.23 0.01
C ARG A 489 15.71 19.59 -0.58
N GLN A 490 14.52 19.75 -1.16
CA GLN A 490 14.04 21.03 -1.68
C GLN A 490 13.91 22.06 -0.56
N LYS A 491 13.29 21.72 0.57
CA LYS A 491 13.21 22.60 1.74
C LYS A 491 14.58 23.01 2.27
N MET A 492 15.49 22.05 2.45
CA MET A 492 16.86 22.34 2.87
C MET A 492 17.59 23.27 1.89
N PHE A 493 17.33 23.12 0.58
CA PHE A 493 17.90 23.99 -0.43
C PHE A 493 17.28 25.39 -0.43
N GLU A 494 15.96 25.49 -0.28
CA GLU A 494 15.24 26.75 -0.13
C GLU A 494 15.65 27.51 1.14
N GLU A 495 15.76 26.81 2.28
CA GLU A 495 16.32 27.33 3.52
C GLU A 495 17.77 27.78 3.33
N GLY A 496 18.60 26.98 2.66
CA GLY A 496 19.97 27.36 2.32
C GLY A 496 20.07 28.56 1.37
N LEU A 497 19.13 28.74 0.45
CA LEU A 497 19.02 29.94 -0.38
C LEU A 497 18.57 31.15 0.45
N ALA A 498 17.59 30.99 1.33
CA ALA A 498 17.09 32.03 2.21
C ALA A 498 18.18 32.53 3.16
N ILE A 499 18.92 31.61 3.81
CA ILE A 499 20.05 31.94 4.68
C ILE A 499 21.13 32.68 3.88
N ARG A 500 21.47 32.23 2.67
CA ARG A 500 22.46 32.93 1.81
C ARG A 500 21.99 34.33 1.42
N ALA A 501 20.71 34.49 1.07
CA ALA A 501 20.13 35.79 0.75
C ALA A 501 20.12 36.72 1.96
N GLU A 502 19.73 36.23 3.14
CA GLU A 502 19.77 36.99 4.40
C GLU A 502 21.19 37.41 4.77
N THR A 503 22.15 36.48 4.68
CA THR A 503 23.57 36.75 4.95
C THR A 503 24.14 37.78 3.97
N ALA A 504 23.80 37.68 2.68
CA ALA A 504 24.21 38.65 1.67
C ALA A 504 23.59 40.04 1.92
N MET A 505 22.31 40.10 2.29
CA MET A 505 21.64 41.35 2.66
C MET A 505 22.23 41.96 3.94
N ARG A 506 22.58 41.16 4.95
CA ARG A 506 23.30 41.62 6.15
C ARG A 506 24.68 42.17 5.77
N LYS A 507 25.46 41.43 4.97
CA LYS A 507 26.79 41.86 4.50
C LYS A 507 26.70 43.19 3.75
N LYS A 508 25.74 43.35 2.84
CA LYS A 508 25.51 44.61 2.12
C LYS A 508 25.16 45.75 3.07
N LYS A 509 24.25 45.55 4.03
CA LYS A 509 23.90 46.56 5.04
C LYS A 509 25.10 46.99 5.89
N LEU A 510 25.98 46.07 6.26
CA LEU A 510 27.20 46.35 7.00
C LEU A 510 28.21 47.14 6.14
N GLN A 511 28.40 46.75 4.88
CA GLN A 511 29.22 47.48 3.92
C GLN A 511 28.72 48.92 3.72
N ASP A 512 27.42 49.11 3.49
CA ASP A 512 26.81 50.43 3.33
C ASP A 512 26.95 51.29 4.61
N ALA A 513 27.00 50.68 5.79
CA ALA A 513 27.22 51.37 7.07
C ALA A 513 28.69 51.79 7.26
N MET A 514 29.61 50.89 6.95
CA MET A 514 31.05 51.14 6.99
C MET A 514 31.46 52.22 5.97
N GLU A 515 30.87 52.21 4.77
CA GLU A 515 31.10 53.23 3.76
C GLU A 515 30.56 54.60 4.20
N ARG A 516 29.37 54.65 4.81
CA ARG A 516 28.85 55.87 5.44
C ARG A 516 29.79 56.41 6.52
N LYS A 517 30.36 55.56 7.37
CA LYS A 517 31.36 55.95 8.39
C LYS A 517 32.65 56.49 7.77
N CYS A 518 33.14 55.88 6.68
CA CYS A 518 34.28 56.42 5.93
C CYS A 518 33.94 57.78 5.28
N GLN A 519 32.70 57.98 4.82
CA GLN A 519 32.23 59.25 4.28
C GLN A 519 32.13 60.32 5.37
N GLU A 520 31.63 59.98 6.56
CA GLU A 520 31.64 60.86 7.74
C GLU A 520 33.08 61.30 8.09
N MET A 521 34.09 60.44 7.93
CA MET A 521 35.49 60.83 8.10
C MET A 521 35.98 61.84 7.05
N ARG A 522 35.55 61.70 5.78
CA ARG A 522 35.85 62.68 4.72
C ARG A 522 35.21 64.03 5.02
N GLU A 523 33.95 64.04 5.45
CA GLU A 523 33.22 65.25 5.82
C GLU A 523 33.89 65.98 7.01
N ASN A 524 34.44 65.22 7.96
CA ASN A 524 35.21 65.75 9.09
C ASN A 524 36.67 66.14 8.74
N LYS A 525 37.03 66.20 7.44
CA LYS A 525 38.35 66.63 6.94
C LYS A 525 39.54 65.79 7.41
N VAL A 526 39.35 64.49 7.65
CA VAL A 526 40.47 63.57 7.90
C VAL A 526 41.23 63.34 6.59
N PRO A 527 42.59 63.36 6.57
CA PRO A 527 43.35 63.10 5.35
C PRO A 527 43.07 61.72 4.73
N ASP A 528 43.02 61.66 3.39
CA ASP A 528 42.64 60.45 2.65
C ASP A 528 43.54 59.23 2.90
N ILE A 529 44.80 59.44 3.28
CA ILE A 529 45.76 58.37 3.60
C ILE A 529 45.20 57.48 4.72
N TYR A 530 44.70 58.10 5.78
CA TYR A 530 44.11 57.42 6.93
C TYR A 530 42.75 56.80 6.61
N ILE A 531 41.96 57.43 5.75
CA ILE A 531 40.66 56.89 5.32
C ILE A 531 40.86 55.63 4.47
N ASN A 532 41.87 55.62 3.59
CA ASN A 532 42.19 54.45 2.77
C ASN A 532 42.79 53.32 3.61
N GLU A 533 43.57 53.64 4.65
CA GLU A 533 44.05 52.65 5.63
C GLU A 533 42.88 51.98 6.37
N VAL A 534 41.92 52.77 6.86
CA VAL A 534 40.68 52.25 7.48
C VAL A 534 39.88 51.40 6.51
N LYS A 535 39.70 51.83 5.24
CA LYS A 535 39.03 51.02 4.21
C LYS A 535 39.69 49.66 4.01
N ARG A 536 41.02 49.60 3.90
CA ARG A 536 41.77 48.32 3.78
C ARG A 536 41.61 47.45 5.02
N MET A 537 41.65 48.04 6.22
CA MET A 537 41.46 47.30 7.46
C MET A 537 40.02 46.79 7.63
N ILE A 538 39.03 47.51 7.11
CA ILE A 538 37.62 47.08 7.04
C ILE A 538 37.46 45.88 6.11
N GLU A 539 38.14 45.88 4.96
CA GLU A 539 38.12 44.74 4.02
C GLU A 539 38.66 43.45 4.65
N THR A 540 39.61 43.55 5.58
CA THR A 540 40.11 42.39 6.35
C THR A 540 39.21 41.94 7.51
N ILE A 541 38.18 42.72 7.88
CA ILE A 541 37.19 42.35 8.90
C ILE A 541 36.01 41.55 8.28
N GLN A 542 35.81 41.64 6.96
CA GLN A 542 34.80 40.91 6.19
C GLN A 542 35.18 39.45 5.93
#